data_AF-A0A972THE4-F1
#
_entry.id   AF-A0A972THE4-F1
#
_cell.length_a   1.000
_cell.length_b   1.000
_cell.length_c   1.000
_cell.angle_alpha   90.00
_cell.angle_beta   90.00
_cell.angle_gamma   90.00
#
_symmetry.space_group_name_H-M   'P 1'
#
loop_
_entity.id
_entity.type
_entity.pdbx_description
1 polymer ?
#
loop_
_entity_poly.entity_id
_entity_poly.type
_entity_poly.pdbx_seq_one_letter_code
_entity_poly.pdbx_strand_id
1 'polypeptide(L)' 'AVAYDSAMILFQIVSRPDIRYRSSIKNALMNLTNFQGVTGLTSFDNNGEIKKRLYLLRIKGEKFVELEY' A
#
# COMPACT_ATOMS: atom_id res chain seq x y z
N ALA A 1 -10.53 0.54 3.36
CA ALA A 1 -9.15 0.91 3.74
C ALA A 1 -8.14 0.69 2.61
N VAL A 2 -8.01 -0.52 2.04
CA VAL A 2 -7.04 -0.77 0.94
C VAL A 2 -7.24 0.13 -0.27
N ALA A 3 -8.47 0.25 -0.79
CA ALA A 3 -8.76 1.11 -1.94
C ALA A 3 -8.44 2.60 -1.68
N TYR A 4 -8.57 3.05 -0.43
CA TYR A 4 -8.21 4.41 -0.02
C TYR A 4 -6.70 4.62 -0.14
N ASP A 5 -5.91 3.71 0.43
CA ASP A 5 -4.45 3.78 0.34
C ASP A 5 -3.98 3.70 -1.12
N SER A 6 -4.58 2.84 -1.93
CA SER A 6 -4.30 2.77 -3.37
C SER A 6 -4.57 4.11 -4.08
N ALA A 7 -5.70 4.77 -3.80
CA ALA A 7 -6.00 6.08 -4.37
C ALA A 7 -5.01 7.15 -3.90
N MET A 8 -4.65 7.16 -2.61
CA MET A 8 -3.68 8.12 -2.05
C MET A 8 -2.28 7.95 -2.66
N ILE A 9 -1.81 6.71 -2.82
CA ILE A 9 -0.56 6.42 -3.52
C ILE A 9 -0.60 6.99 -4.93
N LEU A 10 -1.70 6.75 -5.67
CA LEU A 10 -1.83 7.23 -7.03
C LEU A 10 -1.85 8.76 -7.09
N PHE A 11 -2.64 9.43 -6.24
CA PHE A 11 -2.69 10.88 -6.16
C PHE A 11 -1.34 11.51 -5.82
N GLN A 12 -0.59 10.91 -4.89
CA GLN A 12 0.76 11.37 -4.57
C GLN A 12 1.73 11.23 -5.76
N ILE A 13 1.57 10.20 -6.59
CA ILE A 13 2.43 10.01 -7.77
C ILE A 13 2.03 10.96 -8.89
N VAL A 14 0.75 11.04 -9.26
CA VAL A 14 0.30 11.86 -10.40
C VAL A 14 0.35 13.36 -10.15
N SER A 15 0.45 13.78 -8.88
CA SER A 15 0.67 15.20 -8.53
C SER A 15 2.10 15.69 -8.76
N ARG A 16 3.05 14.78 -9.04
CA ARG A 16 4.45 15.17 -9.28
C ARG A 16 4.63 15.71 -10.71
N PRO A 17 5.33 16.84 -10.90
CA PRO A 17 5.43 17.51 -12.21
C PRO A 17 6.25 16.74 -13.26
N ASP A 18 7.09 15.80 -12.84
CA ASP A 18 7.89 14.91 -13.69
C ASP A 18 7.10 13.70 -14.22
N ILE A 19 5.92 13.42 -13.68
CA ILE A 19 5.08 12.30 -14.09
C ILE A 19 4.19 12.70 -15.26
N ARG A 20 4.59 12.31 -16.48
CA ARG A 20 3.88 12.67 -17.73
C ARG A 20 3.34 11.47 -18.52
N TYR A 21 3.87 10.28 -18.25
CA TYR A 21 3.56 9.07 -19.01
C TYR A 21 3.20 7.92 -18.09
N ARG A 22 2.43 6.96 -18.62
CA ARG A 22 2.10 5.72 -17.91
C ARG A 22 3.35 4.96 -17.42
N SER A 23 4.42 4.97 -18.20
CA SER A 23 5.70 4.36 -17.81
C SER A 23 6.33 5.03 -16.60
N SER A 24 6.25 6.37 -16.51
CA SER A 24 6.72 7.13 -15.34
C SER A 24 5.93 6.78 -14.08
N ILE A 25 4.61 6.62 -14.19
CA ILE A 25 3.74 6.16 -13.08
C ILE A 25 4.17 4.77 -12.62
N LYS A 26 4.32 3.82 -13.56
CA LYS A 26 4.78 2.46 -13.24
C LYS A 26 6.13 2.50 -12.52
N ASN A 27 7.11 3.24 -13.03
CA ASN A 27 8.42 3.33 -12.41
C ASN A 27 8.36 3.97 -11.01
N ALA A 28 7.53 4.99 -10.81
CA ALA A 28 7.32 5.60 -9.51
C ALA A 28 6.68 4.64 -8.49
N LEU A 29 5.75 3.79 -8.93
CA LEU A 29 5.17 2.72 -8.11
C LEU A 29 6.22 1.68 -7.71
N MET A 30 7.04 1.21 -8.66
CA MET A 30 8.10 0.23 -8.39
C MET A 30 9.19 0.76 -7.45
N ASN A 31 9.41 2.08 -7.44
CA ASN A 31 10.37 2.75 -6.56
C ASN A 31 9.73 3.27 -5.26
N LEU A 32 8.44 3.05 -5.04
CA LEU A 32 7.75 3.48 -3.82
C LEU A 32 8.21 2.62 -2.64
N THR A 33 8.73 3.29 -1.60
CA THR A 33 9.16 2.64 -0.37
C THR A 33 8.40 3.22 0.81
N ASN A 34 7.92 2.34 1.68
CA ASN A 34 7.33 2.65 2.99
C ASN A 34 6.23 3.73 2.96
N PHE A 35 5.31 3.66 2.01
CA PHE A 35 4.13 4.52 2.02
C PHE A 35 3.28 4.21 3.27
N GLN A 36 3.11 5.19 4.15
CA GLN A 36 2.31 5.06 5.36
C GLN A 36 0.84 5.35 5.08
N GLY A 37 0.06 4.29 4.88
CA GLY A 37 -1.39 4.36 4.68
C GLY A 37 -2.19 4.02 5.95
N VAL A 38 -3.51 4.00 5.79
CA VAL A 38 -4.48 3.57 6.82
C VAL A 38 -4.29 2.09 7.14
N THR A 39 -3.88 1.30 6.16
CA THR A 39 -3.63 -0.14 6.31
C THR A 39 -2.17 -0.47 6.65
N GLY A 40 -1.40 0.52 7.11
CA GLY A 40 0.01 0.38 7.46
C GLY A 40 0.95 0.67 6.29
N LEU A 41 2.21 0.23 6.46
CA LEU A 41 3.26 0.44 5.48
C LEU A 41 3.02 -0.37 4.21
N THR A 42 3.18 0.29 3.06
CA THR A 42 3.09 -0.33 1.74
C THR A 42 4.39 -0.09 0.97
N SER A 43 4.96 -1.18 0.46
CA SER A 43 6.06 -1.17 -0.51
C SER A 43 5.79 -2.23 -1.58
N PHE A 44 6.49 -2.16 -2.71
CA PHE A 44 6.41 -3.16 -3.77
C PHE A 44 7.74 -3.90 -3.93
N ASP A 45 7.69 -5.15 -4.34
CA ASP A 45 8.88 -5.90 -4.75
C ASP A 45 9.20 -5.70 -6.24
N ASN A 46 10.27 -6.33 -6.74
CA ASN A 46 10.69 -6.19 -8.13
C ASN A 46 9.69 -6.77 -9.15
N ASN A 47 8.75 -7.61 -8.71
CA ASN A 47 7.69 -8.18 -9.53
C ASN A 47 6.41 -7.33 -9.50
N GLY A 48 6.36 -6.30 -8.64
CA GLY A 48 5.17 -5.47 -8.41
C GLY A 48 4.22 -6.05 -7.37
N GLU A 49 4.64 -7.08 -6.63
CA GLU A 49 3.87 -7.65 -5.54
C GLU A 49 4.01 -6.81 -4.28
N ILE A 50 2.94 -6.76 -3.48
CA ILE A 50 2.90 -5.91 -2.30
C ILE A 50 3.69 -6.55 -1.15
N LYS A 51 4.57 -5.77 -0.53
CA LYS A 51 5.22 -6.11 0.74
C LYS A 51 4.46 -5.45 1.87
N LYS A 52 3.79 -6.25 2.68
CA LYS A 52 2.94 -5.77 3.77
C LYS A 52 2.95 -6.71 4.97
N ARG A 53 2.77 -6.15 6.16
CA ARG A 53 2.53 -6.95 7.36
C ARG A 53 1.15 -7.62 7.24
N LEU A 54 1.13 -8.93 7.44
CA LEU A 54 -0.10 -9.70 7.56
C LEU A 54 -0.53 -9.75 9.02
N TYR A 55 -1.84 -9.87 9.22
CA TYR A 55 -2.47 -9.92 10.53
C TYR A 55 -3.23 -11.24 10.66
N LEU A 56 -3.02 -11.95 11.76
CA LEU A 56 -3.86 -13.10 12.10
C LEU A 56 -4.97 -12.63 13.01
N LEU A 57 -6.22 -12.76 12.54
CA LEU A 57 -7.39 -12.34 13.28
C LEU A 57 -8.16 -13.55 13.78
N ARG A 58 -8.63 -13.49 15.02
CA ARG A 58 -9.56 -14.46 15.62
C ARG A 58 -10.89 -13.77 15.94
N ILE A 59 -11.99 -14.49 15.73
CA ILE A 59 -13.31 -14.05 16.19
C ILE A 59 -13.47 -14.42 17.67
N LYS A 60 -13.78 -13.43 18.53
CA LYS A 60 -14.11 -13.63 19.95
C LYS A 60 -15.44 -12.93 20.25
N GLY A 61 -16.52 -13.73 20.34
CA GLY A 61 -17.88 -13.20 20.36
C GLY A 61 -18.19 -12.48 19.05
N GLU A 62 -18.64 -11.24 19.12
CA GLU A 62 -19.00 -10.41 17.95
C GLU A 62 -17.84 -9.50 17.47
N LYS A 63 -16.60 -9.78 17.87
CA LYS A 63 -15.43 -8.94 17.57
C LYS A 63 -14.30 -9.71 16.90
N PHE A 64 -13.63 -9.07 15.95
CA PHE A 64 -12.31 -9.50 15.47
C PHE A 64 -11.23 -9.00 16.43
N VAL A 65 -10.31 -9.88 16.83
CA VAL A 65 -9.17 -9.58 17.70
C VAL A 65 -7.90 -10.07 17.01
N GLU A 66 -6.89 -9.20 16.91
CA GLU A 66 -5.56 -9.58 16.40
C GLU A 66 -4.85 -10.51 17.39
N LEU A 67 -4.15 -11.51 16.86
CA LEU A 67 -3.26 -12.36 17.63
C LEU A 67 -1.82 -11.84 17.47
N GLU A 68 -1.21 -11.49 18.60
CA GLU A 68 0.21 -11.16 18.68
C GLU A 68 1.00 -12.44 18.99
N TYR A 69 2.09 -12.67 18.26
CA TYR A 69 3.08 -13.72 18.50
C TYR A 69 4.46 -13.09 18.65
#